data_AF-A0A9Q0J362-F1
#
_entry.id   AF-A0A9Q0J362-F1
#
_cell.length_a   1.000
_cell.length_b   1.000
_cell.length_c   1.000
_cell.angle_alpha   90.00
_cell.angle_beta   90.00
_cell.angle_gamma   90.00
#
_symmetry.space_group_name_H-M   'P 1'
#
loop_
_entity.id
_entity.type
_entity.pdbx_description
1 polymer ?
#
loop_
_entity_poly.entity_id
_entity_poly.type
_entity_poly.pdbx_seq_one_letter_code
_entity_poly.pdbx_strand_id
1 'polypeptide(L)'
;VVQTVWKVAKDGIDAGTDLVPDSVPRPIARVSVTLVVLAVSLFVFKSFLSTAFFVLAMMGLVYFVFIALNKDQGPRGGGGGTNSSEDPLEEARRIMDKYK
;
A
#
# COMPACT_ATOMS: atom_id res chain seq x y z
N VAL A 1 26.75 -0.03 13.80
CA VAL A 1 25.75 0.45 12.81
C VAL A 1 25.15 1.79 13.22
N VAL A 2 24.49 1.93 14.37
CA VAL A 2 23.87 3.21 14.80
C VAL A 2 24.88 4.37 14.86
N GLN A 3 26.07 4.14 15.44
CA GLN A 3 27.14 5.15 15.46
C GLN A 3 27.64 5.53 14.06
N THR A 4 27.67 4.56 13.14
CA THR A 4 28.07 4.76 11.75
C THR A 4 27.03 5.62 11.02
N VAL A 5 25.74 5.31 11.19
CA VAL A 5 24.62 6.09 10.63
C VAL A 5 24.65 7.52 11.17
N TRP A 6 24.91 7.69 12.46
CA TRP A 6 25.01 9.02 13.07
C TRP A 6 26.15 9.86 12.48
N LYS A 7 27.32 9.24 12.28
CA LYS A 7 28.46 9.92 11.63
C LYS A 7 28.13 10.30 10.19
N VAL A 8 27.63 9.36 9.39
CA VAL A 8 27.25 9.63 7.98
C VAL A 8 26.20 10.72 7.87
N ALA A 9 25.20 10.74 8.75
CA ALA A 9 24.18 11.78 8.77
C ALA A 9 24.79 13.16 9.05
N LYS A 10 25.69 13.25 10.03
CA LYS A 10 26.38 14.50 10.36
C LYS A 10 27.29 14.95 9.21
N ASP A 11 28.05 14.04 8.64
CA ASP A 11 28.96 14.31 7.52
C ASP A 11 28.18 14.75 6.27
N GLY A 12 26.99 14.20 6.04
CA GLY A 12 26.10 14.61 4.95
C GLY A 12 25.54 16.02 5.13
N ILE A 13 25.22 16.43 6.35
CA ILE A 13 24.80 17.82 6.63
C ILE A 13 25.97 18.78 6.42
N ASP A 14 27.16 18.44 6.92
CA ASP A 14 28.35 19.27 6.76
C ASP A 14 28.71 19.42 5.26
N ALA A 15 28.66 18.34 4.48
CA ALA A 15 28.85 18.39 3.03
C ALA A 15 27.77 19.21 2.31
N GLY A 16 26.51 19.10 2.75
CA GLY A 16 25.41 19.90 2.19
C GLY A 16 25.57 21.40 2.45
N THR A 17 26.25 21.77 3.54
CA THR A 17 26.53 23.18 3.84
C THR A 17 27.70 23.76 3.06
N ASP A 18 28.64 22.94 2.60
CA ASP A 18 29.73 23.37 1.72
C ASP A 18 29.24 23.63 0.27
N LEU A 19 28.01 23.24 -0.07
CA LEU A 19 27.35 23.61 -1.35
C LEU A 19 26.77 25.04 -1.32
N VAL A 20 26.65 25.64 -0.14
CA VAL A 20 26.18 27.01 0.03
C VAL A 20 27.37 27.96 -0.18
N PRO A 21 27.23 29.05 -0.94
CA PRO A 21 28.33 29.98 -1.17
C PRO A 21 28.86 30.58 0.14
N ASP A 22 30.18 30.82 0.20
CA ASP A 22 30.90 31.35 1.37
C ASP A 22 30.37 32.70 1.89
N SER A 23 29.57 33.40 1.08
CA SER A 23 28.87 34.63 1.48
C SER A 23 27.83 34.41 2.61
N VAL A 24 27.44 33.16 2.88
CA VAL A 24 26.49 32.82 3.96
C VAL A 24 27.25 32.23 5.16
N PRO A 25 27.08 32.77 6.38
CA PRO A 25 27.70 32.19 7.57
C PRO A 25 27.31 30.72 7.78
N ARG A 26 28.31 29.85 7.98
CA ARG A 26 28.15 28.39 8.17
C ARG A 26 27.07 27.97 9.17
N PRO A 27 26.85 28.65 10.32
CA PRO A 27 25.78 28.28 11.24
C PRO A 27 24.38 28.43 10.62
N ILE A 28 24.18 29.46 9.79
CA ILE A 28 22.91 29.73 9.13
C ILE A 28 22.68 28.73 8.01
N ALA A 29 23.73 28.42 7.23
CA ALA A 29 23.70 27.37 6.20
C ALA A 29 23.35 26.00 6.80
N ARG A 30 23.89 25.65 7.97
CA ARG A 30 23.54 24.38 8.66
C ARG A 30 22.07 24.28 8.99
N VAL A 31 21.49 25.33 9.56
CA VAL A 31 20.07 25.36 9.93
C VAL A 31 19.17 25.28 8.69
N SER A 32 19.53 25.97 7.61
CA SER A 32 18.74 25.93 6.38
C SER A 32 18.82 24.55 5.71
N VAL A 33 20.01 23.97 5.57
CA VAL A 33 20.20 22.64 4.97
C VAL A 33 19.47 21.57 5.78
N THR A 34 19.55 21.61 7.12
CA THR A 34 18.81 20.67 7.96
C THR A 34 17.29 20.81 7.82
N LEU A 35 16.77 22.03 7.72
CA LEU A 35 15.33 22.25 7.46
C LEU A 35 14.90 21.71 6.10
N VAL A 36 15.71 21.91 5.05
CA VAL A 36 15.43 21.37 3.71
C VAL A 36 15.42 19.84 3.74
N VAL A 37 16.42 19.22 4.36
CA VAL A 37 16.49 17.76 4.51
C VAL A 37 15.28 17.24 5.29
N LEU A 38 14.87 17.92 6.36
CA LEU A 38 13.69 17.58 7.15
C LEU A 38 12.38 17.75 6.35
N ALA A 39 12.26 18.81 5.56
CA ALA A 39 11.09 19.02 4.71
C ALA A 39 10.98 17.93 3.64
N VAL A 40 12.08 17.56 2.99
CA VAL A 40 12.12 16.49 2.00
C VAL A 40 11.80 15.14 2.64
N SER A 41 12.36 14.84 3.81
CA SER A 41 12.08 13.58 4.51
C SER A 41 10.62 13.48 4.93
N LEU A 42 10.03 14.55 5.48
CA LEU A 42 8.61 14.61 5.81
C LEU A 42 7.72 14.54 4.57
N PHE A 43 8.11 15.16 3.46
CA PHE A 43 7.37 15.08 2.21
C PHE A 43 7.29 13.63 1.68
N VAL A 44 8.43 12.94 1.65
CA VAL A 44 8.49 11.53 1.22
C VAL A 44 7.70 10.64 2.18
N PHE A 45 7.86 10.84 3.49
CA PHE A 45 7.13 10.08 4.50
C PHE A 45 5.61 10.29 4.39
N LYS A 46 5.17 11.54 4.26
CA LYS A 46 3.76 11.89 4.03
C LYS A 46 3.24 11.25 2.74
N SER A 47 4.01 11.31 1.66
CA SER A 47 3.63 10.74 0.35
C SER A 47 3.44 9.23 0.45
N PHE A 48 4.39 8.52 1.07
CA PHE A 48 4.31 7.09 1.29
C PHE A 48 3.09 6.72 2.14
N LEU A 49 2.92 7.40 3.27
CA LEU A 49 1.82 7.14 4.20
C LEU A 49 0.46 7.42 3.54
N SER A 50 0.35 8.53 2.81
CA SER A 50 -0.85 8.88 2.05
C SER A 50 -1.18 7.86 0.97
N THR A 51 -0.17 7.34 0.27
CA THR A 51 -0.36 6.32 -0.77
C THR A 51 -0.84 5.00 -0.16
N ALA A 52 -0.22 4.56 0.93
CA ALA A 52 -0.64 3.35 1.64
C ALA A 52 -2.10 3.46 2.12
N PHE A 53 -2.47 4.57 2.77
CA PHE A 53 -3.85 4.79 3.19
C PHE A 53 -4.82 4.92 2.02
N PHE A 54 -4.43 5.56 0.93
CA PHE A 54 -5.26 5.66 -0.27
C PHE A 54 -5.58 4.28 -0.84
N VAL A 55 -4.58 3.40 -0.98
CA VAL A 55 -4.80 2.03 -1.46
C VAL A 55 -5.70 1.24 -0.51
N LEU A 56 -5.43 1.30 0.80
CA LEU A 56 -6.27 0.62 1.80
C LEU A 56 -7.70 1.14 1.80
N ALA A 57 -7.88 2.47 1.71
CA ALA A 57 -9.20 3.10 1.66
C ALA A 57 -9.95 2.72 0.38
N MET A 58 -9.30 2.72 -0.77
CA MET A 58 -9.91 2.32 -2.04
C MET A 58 -10.29 0.84 -2.05
N MET A 59 -9.41 -0.04 -1.57
CA MET A 59 -9.70 -1.48 -1.45
C MET A 59 -10.87 -1.72 -0.48
N GLY A 60 -10.87 -1.04 0.67
CA GLY A 60 -11.95 -1.12 1.65
C GLY A 60 -13.27 -0.56 1.10
N LEU A 61 -13.25 0.57 0.41
CA LEU A 61 -14.43 1.20 -0.18
C LEU A 61 -15.03 0.34 -1.28
N VAL A 62 -14.21 -0.18 -2.20
CA VAL A 62 -14.67 -1.08 -3.26
C VAL A 62 -15.29 -2.34 -2.66
N TYR A 63 -14.65 -2.95 -1.66
CA TYR A 63 -15.19 -4.12 -0.97
C TYR A 63 -16.49 -3.82 -0.23
N PHE A 64 -16.56 -2.65 0.42
CA PHE A 64 -17.76 -2.20 1.12
C PHE A 64 -18.93 -1.99 0.15
N VAL A 65 -18.71 -1.30 -0.96
CA VAL A 65 -19.72 -1.11 -2.02
C VAL A 65 -20.14 -2.45 -2.61
N PHE A 66 -19.19 -3.36 -2.85
CA PHE A 66 -19.49 -4.70 -3.32
C PHE A 66 -20.43 -5.45 -2.37
N ILE A 67 -20.14 -5.49 -1.06
CA ILE A 67 -21.03 -6.11 -0.06
C ILE A 67 -22.37 -5.38 0.01
N ALA A 68 -22.39 -4.05 -0.07
CA ALA A 68 -23.62 -3.27 0.05
C ALA A 68 -24.58 -3.53 -1.13
N LEU A 69 -24.05 -3.66 -2.36
CA LEU A 69 -24.86 -3.94 -3.56
C LEU A 69 -25.15 -5.44 -3.76
N ASN A 70 -24.32 -6.32 -3.22
CA ASN A 70 -24.50 -7.77 -3.27
C ASN A 70 -24.99 -8.33 -1.92
N LYS A 71 -25.62 -7.50 -1.10
CA LYS A 71 -26.01 -7.84 0.29
C LYS A 71 -27.02 -8.98 0.37
N ASP A 72 -27.84 -9.15 -0.67
CA ASP A 72 -28.79 -10.25 -0.84
C ASP A 72 -28.15 -11.52 -1.44
N GLN A 73 -26.92 -11.41 -1.94
CA GLN A 73 -26.05 -12.53 -2.32
C GLN A 73 -25.08 -12.89 -1.18
N GLY A 74 -25.46 -12.65 0.09
CA GLY A 74 -24.74 -13.11 1.28
C GLY A 74 -24.32 -14.57 1.14
N PRO A 75 -23.20 -15.00 1.77
CA PRO A 75 -22.34 -16.11 1.34
C PRO A 75 -23.13 -17.33 0.88
N ARG A 76 -23.55 -17.32 -0.38
CA ARG A 76 -23.89 -18.54 -1.10
C ARG A 76 -22.55 -19.20 -1.31
N GLY A 77 -22.37 -20.36 -0.69
CA GLY A 77 -21.16 -21.17 -0.80
C GLY A 77 -20.58 -21.03 -2.20
N GLY A 78 -19.34 -20.56 -2.28
CA GLY A 78 -18.73 -20.01 -3.48
C GLY A 78 -18.89 -20.93 -4.69
N GLY A 79 -19.94 -20.68 -5.46
CA GLY A 79 -20.09 -21.14 -6.83
C GLY A 79 -19.33 -20.18 -7.75
N GLY A 80 -18.01 -20.14 -7.60
CA GLY A 80 -17.10 -19.53 -8.57
C GLY A 80 -16.56 -20.65 -9.45
N GLY A 81 -17.07 -20.72 -10.68
CA GLY A 81 -16.84 -21.82 -11.62
C GLY A 81 -15.39 -22.28 -11.71
N THR A 82 -15.18 -23.54 -11.32
CA THR A 82 -14.17 -24.40 -11.92
C THR A 82 -14.95 -25.52 -12.61
N ASN A 83 -14.71 -25.69 -13.91
CA ASN A 83 -15.29 -26.72 -14.76
C ASN A 83 -15.22 -28.11 -14.11
N SER A 84 -16.32 -28.63 -13.57
CA SER A 84 -16.52 -30.07 -13.36
C SER A 84 -17.89 -30.34 -12.75
N SER A 85 -18.66 -31.15 -13.49
CA SER A 85 -19.83 -31.90 -13.07
C SER A 85 -21.14 -31.13 -13.07
N GLU A 86 -21.89 -31.35 -14.14
CA GLU A 86 -23.35 -31.53 -14.12
C GLU A 86 -23.93 -31.74 -12.71
N ASP A 87 -25.04 -31.05 -12.41
CA ASP A 87 -25.79 -31.18 -11.15
C ASP A 87 -25.93 -32.66 -10.78
N PRO A 88 -25.30 -33.17 -9.70
CA PRO A 88 -25.27 -34.60 -9.39
C PRO A 88 -26.66 -35.19 -9.19
N LEU A 89 -27.65 -34.34 -8.88
CA LEU A 89 -29.07 -34.69 -8.82
C LEU A 89 -29.70 -34.90 -10.21
N GLU A 90 -29.31 -34.11 -11.21
CA GLU A 90 -29.78 -34.24 -12.58
C GLU A 90 -29.13 -35.44 -13.27
N GLU A 91 -27.84 -35.70 -12.99
CA GLU A 91 -27.17 -36.92 -13.43
C GLU A 91 -27.74 -38.17 -12.73
N ALA A 92 -28.05 -38.10 -11.42
CA ALA A 92 -28.72 -39.19 -10.69
C ALA A 92 -30.12 -39.49 -11.25
N ARG A 93 -30.89 -38.47 -11.66
CA ARG A 93 -32.19 -38.67 -12.34
C ARG A 93 -32.01 -39.34 -13.70
N ARG A 94 -31.03 -38.90 -14.49
CA ARG A 94 -30.71 -39.50 -15.79
C ARG A 94 -30.31 -40.97 -15.68
N ILE A 95 -29.57 -41.34 -14.63
CA ILE A 95 -29.18 -42.74 -14.36
C ILE A 95 -30.40 -43.57 -13.95
N MET A 96 -31.29 -43.04 -13.10
CA MET A 96 -32.50 -43.76 -12.68
C MET A 96 -33.44 -44.02 -13.87
N ASP A 97 -33.60 -43.05 -14.77
CA ASP A 97 -34.45 -43.19 -15.95
C ASP A 97 -33.87 -44.15 -17.02
N LYS A 98 -32.55 -44.35 -17.05
CA LYS A 98 -31.90 -45.26 -18.02
C LYS A 98 -32.13 -46.74 -17.71
N TYR A 99 -32.36 -47.11 -16.44
CA TYR A 99 -32.52 -48.49 -15.98
C TYR A 99 -33.93 -48.83 -15.49
N LYS A 100 -34.90 -48.00 -15.85
CA LYS A 100 -36.33 -48.19 -15.57
C LYS A 100 -37.01 -48.92 -16.72
#